data_AF-A0A3M1GWE2-F1
#
_entry.id   AF-A0A3M1GWE2-F1
#
_cell.length_a   1.000
_cell.length_b   1.000
_cell.length_c   1.000
_cell.angle_alpha   90.00
_cell.angle_beta   90.00
_cell.angle_gamma   90.00
#
_symmetry.space_group_name_H-M   'P 1'
#
loop_
_entity.id
_entity.type
_entity.pdbx_description
1 polymer ?
#
loop_
_entity_poly.entity_id
_entity_poly.type
_entity_poly.pdbx_seq_one_letter_code
_entity_poly.pdbx_strand_id
1 'polypeptide(L)'
;MKRLTTPPLHLLAALIAAIGAVASIGHAVDTAGRPPNFVIIFADDMPPEHIGAYGGTHKTPAIDRLAAEGTRFDEAFCVSSMCTPSRFSLLTGKYPGHCRAPSFLRNNPEDEPYNISWNTELTADEHCMGEIFS
;
A
#
# COMPACT_ATOMS: atom_id res chain seq x y z
N MET A 1 -42.03 -45.33 21.31
CA MET A 1 -41.20 -44.73 20.23
C MET A 1 -41.73 -43.33 19.93
N LYS A 2 -41.10 -42.28 20.47
CA LYS A 2 -41.50 -40.88 20.22
C LYS A 2 -40.87 -40.44 18.89
N ARG A 3 -41.68 -40.01 17.92
CA ARG A 3 -41.21 -39.50 16.63
C ARG A 3 -40.45 -38.20 16.87
N LEU A 4 -39.16 -38.14 16.50
CA LEU A 4 -38.43 -36.89 16.39
C LEU A 4 -39.02 -36.12 15.22
N THR A 5 -39.70 -35.00 15.51
CA THR A 5 -40.15 -34.04 14.50
C THR A 5 -38.95 -33.24 14.03
N THR A 6 -38.64 -33.30 12.74
CA THR A 6 -37.64 -32.44 12.09
C THR A 6 -37.97 -30.97 12.35
N PRO A 7 -37.00 -30.14 12.80
CA PRO A 7 -37.26 -28.72 13.01
C PRO A 7 -37.62 -28.06 11.67
N PRO A 8 -38.57 -27.11 11.65
CA PRO A 8 -39.01 -26.46 10.43
C PRO A 8 -37.86 -25.66 9.80
N LEU A 9 -37.78 -25.69 8.46
CA LEU A 9 -36.70 -25.09 7.65
C LEU A 9 -36.38 -23.61 8.03
N HIS A 10 -37.38 -22.90 8.54
CA HIS A 10 -37.26 -21.51 9.00
C HIS A 10 -36.41 -21.33 10.27
N LEU A 11 -36.36 -22.33 11.17
CA LEU A 11 -35.49 -22.30 12.35
C LEU A 11 -34.01 -22.41 11.96
N LEU A 12 -33.71 -23.18 10.92
CA LEU A 12 -32.34 -23.33 10.40
C LEU A 12 -31.88 -22.06 9.69
N ALA A 13 -32.77 -21.43 8.91
CA ALA A 13 -32.51 -20.15 8.26
C ALA A 13 -32.29 -19.01 9.27
N ALA A 14 -33.07 -18.98 10.35
CA ALA A 14 -32.91 -17.99 11.43
C ALA A 14 -31.57 -18.17 12.18
N LEU A 15 -31.12 -19.41 12.37
CA LEU A 15 -29.83 -19.69 13.01
C LEU A 15 -28.65 -19.26 12.13
N ILE A 16 -28.71 -19.50 10.81
CA ILE A 16 -27.69 -19.06 9.84
C ILE A 16 -27.62 -17.53 9.78
N ALA A 17 -28.78 -16.85 9.77
CA ALA A 17 -28.84 -15.39 9.81
C ALA A 17 -28.27 -14.81 11.13
N ALA A 18 -28.54 -15.46 12.26
CA ALA A 18 -28.01 -15.04 13.57
C ALA A 18 -26.48 -15.21 13.67
N ILE A 19 -25.92 -16.28 13.08
CA ILE A 19 -24.46 -16.49 13.03
C ILE A 19 -23.81 -15.46 12.08
N GLY A 20 -24.45 -15.13 10.96
CA GLY A 20 -23.98 -14.09 10.03
C GLY A 20 -23.94 -12.69 10.64
N ALA A 21 -24.89 -12.36 11.53
CA ALA A 21 -24.93 -11.06 12.21
C ALA A 21 -23.81 -10.87 13.26
N VAL A 22 -23.34 -11.94 13.91
CA VAL A 22 -22.27 -11.86 14.91
C VAL A 22 -20.89 -11.71 14.26
N ALA A 23 -20.70 -12.20 13.03
CA ALA A 23 -19.44 -12.09 12.29
C ALA A 23 -19.15 -10.66 11.75
N SER A 24 -20.14 -9.76 11.75
CA SER A 24 -20.00 -8.38 11.24
C SER A 24 -19.59 -7.36 12.32
N ILE A 25 -19.36 -7.80 13.55
CA ILE A 25 -18.75 -6.92 14.57
C ILE A 25 -17.26 -6.85 14.25
N GLY A 26 -16.92 -6.00 13.29
CA GLY A 26 -15.54 -5.57 13.08
C GLY A 26 -15.00 -5.09 14.41
N HIS A 27 -13.86 -5.62 14.82
CA HIS A 27 -13.15 -5.11 15.99
C HIS A 27 -12.82 -3.64 15.69
N ALA A 28 -13.57 -2.72 16.30
CA ALA A 28 -13.14 -1.35 16.41
C ALA A 28 -11.84 -1.39 17.20
N VAL A 29 -10.72 -1.15 16.51
CA VAL A 29 -9.44 -0.93 17.17
C VAL A 29 -9.64 0.32 18.03
N ASP A 30 -9.67 0.14 19.35
CA ASP A 30 -9.65 1.22 20.32
C ASP A 30 -8.27 1.89 20.23
N THR A 31 -8.15 2.86 19.31
CA THR A 31 -7.01 3.76 19.23
C THR A 31 -7.15 4.82 20.31
N ALA A 32 -6.91 4.44 21.55
CA ALA A 32 -6.79 5.35 22.67
C ALA A 32 -5.74 6.44 22.36
N GLY A 33 -6.19 7.60 21.87
CA GLY A 33 -5.49 8.90 21.82
C GLY A 33 -4.14 9.01 21.09
N ARG A 34 -3.51 7.92 20.66
CA ARG A 34 -2.18 7.93 20.03
C ARG A 34 -2.32 7.86 18.50
N PRO A 35 -1.61 8.69 17.74
CA PRO A 35 -1.59 8.55 16.28
C PRO A 35 -1.10 7.15 15.88
N PRO A 36 -1.61 6.60 14.77
CA PRO A 36 -1.14 5.32 14.27
C PRO A 36 0.33 5.40 13.87
N ASN A 37 1.05 4.28 13.96
CA ASN A 37 2.38 4.18 13.39
C ASN A 37 2.25 3.95 11.87
N PHE A 38 3.02 4.68 11.07
CA PHE A 38 3.12 4.46 9.63
C PHE A 38 4.42 3.74 9.31
N VAL A 39 4.34 2.60 8.62
CA VAL A 39 5.50 1.81 8.17
C VAL A 39 5.40 1.64 6.67
N ILE A 40 6.47 2.03 5.96
CA ILE A 40 6.57 1.91 4.51
C ILE A 40 7.66 0.88 4.20
N ILE A 41 7.30 -0.14 3.45
CA ILE A 41 8.22 -1.15 2.94
C ILE A 41 8.35 -0.92 1.45
N PHE A 42 9.54 -0.58 0.99
CA PHE A 42 9.84 -0.29 -0.41
C PHE A 42 10.88 -1.27 -0.92
N ALA A 43 10.45 -2.21 -1.77
CA ALA A 43 11.30 -3.25 -2.35
C ALA A 43 11.95 -2.75 -3.66
N ASP A 44 13.25 -3.00 -3.83
CA ASP A 44 14.01 -2.65 -5.04
C ASP A 44 13.92 -3.77 -6.08
N ASP A 45 13.75 -3.41 -7.35
CA ASP A 45 13.69 -4.34 -8.50
C ASP A 45 12.73 -5.53 -8.32
N MET A 46 11.56 -5.30 -7.68
CA MET A 46 10.54 -6.33 -7.45
C MET A 46 9.32 -6.12 -8.35
N PRO A 47 9.27 -6.78 -9.52
CA PRO A 47 8.10 -6.70 -10.39
C PRO A 47 6.95 -7.58 -9.84
N PRO A 48 5.69 -7.30 -10.19
CA PRO A 48 4.51 -7.96 -9.61
C PRO A 48 4.48 -9.47 -9.86
N GLU A 49 5.08 -9.96 -10.95
CA GLU A 49 5.16 -11.38 -11.29
C GLU A 49 6.01 -12.18 -10.27
N HIS A 50 6.76 -11.50 -9.40
CA HIS A 50 7.48 -12.12 -8.30
C HIS A 50 6.62 -12.31 -7.04
N ILE A 51 5.39 -11.81 -6.99
CA ILE A 51 4.56 -11.79 -5.79
C ILE A 51 3.34 -12.71 -5.98
N GLY A 52 3.11 -13.63 -5.04
CA GLY A 52 2.00 -14.59 -5.07
C GLY A 52 0.62 -13.92 -5.18
N ALA A 53 0.40 -12.83 -4.44
CA ALA A 53 -0.81 -12.02 -4.51
C ALA A 53 -1.14 -11.44 -5.90
N TYR A 54 -0.17 -11.38 -6.82
CA TYR A 54 -0.35 -10.93 -8.21
C TYR A 54 -0.23 -12.08 -9.22
N GLY A 55 -0.29 -13.34 -8.76
CA GLY A 55 -0.20 -14.53 -9.62
C GLY A 55 1.22 -15.06 -9.84
N GLY A 56 2.22 -14.51 -9.12
CA GLY A 56 3.59 -15.00 -9.12
C GLY A 56 3.74 -16.39 -8.49
N THR A 57 4.83 -17.09 -8.82
CA THR A 57 5.11 -18.45 -8.34
C THR A 57 6.06 -18.50 -7.14
N HIS A 58 6.68 -17.37 -6.78
CA HIS A 58 7.56 -17.27 -5.61
C HIS A 58 6.75 -17.30 -4.32
N LYS A 59 7.38 -17.79 -3.24
CA LYS A 59 6.74 -17.86 -1.93
C LYS A 59 6.84 -16.51 -1.22
N THR A 60 5.74 -15.77 -1.18
CA THR A 60 5.63 -14.46 -0.52
C THR A 60 4.57 -14.40 0.58
N PRO A 61 4.52 -15.37 1.51
CA PRO A 61 3.37 -15.56 2.42
C PRO A 61 3.06 -14.34 3.30
N ALA A 62 4.06 -13.51 3.65
CA ALA A 62 3.84 -12.28 4.38
C ALA A 62 3.18 -11.18 3.53
N ILE A 63 3.59 -11.02 2.27
CA ILE A 63 3.01 -10.05 1.33
C ILE A 63 1.60 -10.52 0.93
N ASP A 64 1.42 -11.82 0.69
CA ASP A 64 0.14 -12.41 0.34
C ASP A 64 -0.89 -12.21 1.45
N ARG A 65 -0.46 -12.36 2.70
CA ARG A 65 -1.27 -12.06 3.87
C ARG A 65 -1.64 -10.58 3.96
N LEU A 66 -0.68 -9.67 3.74
CA LEU A 66 -0.95 -8.22 3.72
C LEU A 66 -1.96 -7.85 2.63
N ALA A 67 -1.88 -8.47 1.46
CA ALA A 67 -2.82 -8.24 0.37
C ALA A 67 -4.24 -8.77 0.69
N ALA A 68 -4.35 -9.90 1.40
CA ALA A 68 -5.63 -10.49 1.78
C ALA A 68 -6.31 -9.79 2.97
N GLU A 69 -5.52 -9.28 3.92
CA GLU A 69 -6.02 -8.58 5.11
C GLU A 69 -6.20 -7.06 4.87
N GLY A 70 -5.62 -6.52 3.80
CA GLY A 70 -5.57 -5.10 3.50
C GLY A 70 -6.17 -4.74 2.15
N THR A 71 -5.61 -3.70 1.53
CA THR A 71 -5.97 -3.25 0.18
C THR A 71 -4.82 -3.53 -0.77
N ARG A 72 -5.12 -4.17 -1.91
CA ARG A 72 -4.19 -4.42 -3.02
C ARG A 72 -4.58 -3.53 -4.20
N PHE A 73 -3.60 -2.95 -4.88
CA PHE A 73 -3.80 -2.17 -6.10
C PHE A 73 -3.40 -3.01 -7.30
N ASP A 74 -4.34 -3.27 -8.22
CA ASP A 74 -4.02 -4.00 -9.46
C ASP A 74 -3.30 -3.09 -10.49
N GLU A 75 -3.39 -1.77 -10.33
CA GLU A 75 -2.77 -0.76 -11.19
C GLU A 75 -1.93 0.23 -10.36
N ALA A 76 -0.76 -0.23 -9.90
CA ALA A 76 0.24 0.60 -9.20
C ALA A 76 1.41 0.95 -10.13
N PHE A 77 1.61 2.24 -10.41
CA PHE A 77 2.64 2.70 -11.34
C PHE A 77 3.86 3.28 -10.63
N CYS A 78 5.04 2.89 -11.09
CA CYS A 78 6.29 3.52 -10.69
C CYS A 78 6.56 4.74 -11.58
N VAL A 79 6.77 5.91 -10.97
CA VAL A 79 6.98 7.17 -11.71
C VAL A 79 8.28 7.16 -12.52
N SER A 80 9.27 6.37 -12.09
CA SER A 80 10.51 6.14 -12.83
C SER A 80 11.03 4.74 -12.57
N SER A 81 11.52 4.05 -13.60
CA SER A 81 12.16 2.74 -13.46
C SER A 81 13.55 2.78 -12.81
N MET A 82 14.04 3.97 -12.43
CA MET A 82 15.30 4.14 -11.71
C MET A 82 15.09 4.38 -10.22
N CYS A 83 15.95 3.79 -9.39
CA CYS A 83 15.82 3.79 -7.93
C CYS A 83 15.80 5.20 -7.32
N THR A 84 16.74 6.08 -7.68
CA THR A 84 16.83 7.45 -7.14
C THR A 84 15.57 8.29 -7.41
N PRO A 85 15.12 8.48 -8.67
CA PRO A 85 13.91 9.25 -8.95
C PRO A 85 12.62 8.58 -8.47
N SER A 86 12.57 7.25 -8.38
CA SER A 86 11.46 6.53 -7.77
C SER A 86 11.34 6.85 -6.27
N ARG A 87 12.46 6.79 -5.53
CA ARG A 87 12.52 7.17 -4.10
C ARG A 87 12.21 8.64 -3.87
N PHE A 88 12.69 9.54 -4.73
CA PHE A 88 12.35 10.96 -4.67
C PHE A 88 10.82 11.15 -4.75
N SER A 89 10.18 10.46 -5.70
CA SER A 89 8.72 10.55 -5.87
C SER A 89 7.97 9.97 -4.68
N LEU A 90 8.41 8.82 -4.15
CA LEU A 90 7.82 8.20 -2.96
C LEU A 90 7.88 9.13 -1.73
N LEU A 91 9.04 9.74 -1.49
CA LEU A 91 9.29 10.53 -0.28
C LEU A 91 8.63 11.91 -0.33
N THR A 92 8.58 12.53 -1.51
CA THR A 92 8.09 13.92 -1.67
C THR A 92 6.68 14.03 -2.22
N GLY A 93 6.15 12.96 -2.84
CA GLY A 93 4.89 13.00 -3.59
C GLY A 93 4.97 13.80 -4.89
N LYS A 94 6.16 14.20 -5.35
CA LYS A 94 6.38 15.01 -6.56
C LYS A 94 6.95 14.17 -7.70
N TYR A 95 6.67 14.58 -8.94
CA TYR A 95 7.37 14.02 -10.09
C TYR A 95 8.88 14.36 -10.04
N PRO A 96 9.78 13.48 -10.55
CA PRO A 96 11.23 13.71 -10.53
C PRO A 96 11.67 15.03 -11.16
N GLY A 97 10.96 15.51 -12.19
CA GLY A 97 11.23 16.80 -12.84
C GLY A 97 10.99 18.02 -11.95
N HIS A 98 10.35 17.85 -10.79
CA HIS A 98 10.17 18.92 -9.79
C HIS A 98 11.31 18.98 -8.78
N CYS A 99 12.37 18.18 -8.95
CA CYS A 99 13.58 18.26 -8.15
C CYS A 99 14.18 19.67 -8.24
N ARG A 100 14.41 20.31 -7.09
CA ARG A 100 15.02 21.64 -7.00
C ARG A 100 16.45 21.61 -6.45
N ALA A 101 17.04 20.42 -6.34
CA ALA A 101 18.43 20.27 -5.95
C ALA A 101 19.36 21.08 -6.88
N PRO A 102 20.31 21.86 -6.34
CA PRO A 102 21.20 22.68 -7.16
C PRO A 102 21.99 21.88 -8.20
N SER A 103 22.35 20.62 -7.89
CA SER A 103 23.00 19.70 -8.84
C SER A 103 22.11 19.35 -10.01
N PHE A 104 20.83 19.08 -9.76
CA PHE A 104 19.83 18.79 -10.78
C PHE A 104 19.62 20.00 -11.69
N LEU A 105 19.37 21.18 -11.12
CA LEU A 105 19.07 22.40 -11.88
C LEU A 105 20.26 22.89 -12.73
N ARG A 106 21.50 22.69 -12.28
CA ARG A 106 22.70 23.01 -13.09
C ARG A 106 22.78 22.20 -14.38
N ASN A 107 22.28 20.96 -14.35
CA ASN A 107 22.35 20.03 -15.48
C ASN A 107 21.02 19.96 -16.26
N ASN A 108 19.97 20.61 -15.75
CA ASN A 108 18.62 20.62 -16.32
C ASN A 108 18.04 22.04 -16.18
N PRO A 109 18.57 23.01 -16.95
CA PRO A 109 18.09 24.39 -16.90
C PRO A 109 16.63 24.49 -17.38
N GLU A 110 15.88 25.50 -16.91
CA GLU A 110 14.42 25.57 -17.10
C GLU A 110 13.97 25.76 -18.55
N ASP A 111 14.87 26.22 -19.42
CA ASP A 111 14.66 26.45 -20.85
C ASP A 111 14.98 25.22 -21.72
N GLU A 112 15.46 24.13 -21.13
CA GLU A 112 15.77 22.88 -21.82
C GLU A 112 14.95 21.70 -21.27
N PRO A 113 14.67 20.67 -22.08
CA PRO A 113 14.07 19.44 -21.58
C PRO A 113 14.97 18.80 -20.52
N TYR A 114 14.42 18.55 -19.33
CA TYR A 114 15.14 17.87 -18.27
C TYR A 114 15.39 16.39 -18.61
N ASN A 115 16.53 15.88 -18.17
CA ASN A 115 16.90 14.48 -18.19
C ASN A 115 16.76 13.89 -16.77
N ILE A 116 15.87 12.92 -16.60
CA ILE A 116 15.74 12.17 -15.35
C ILE A 116 16.68 10.97 -15.38
N SER A 117 17.60 10.93 -14.41
CA SER A 117 18.56 9.84 -14.20
C SER A 117 18.76 9.63 -12.69
N TRP A 118 19.93 9.16 -12.26
CA TRP A 118 20.35 9.12 -10.84
C TRP A 118 20.67 10.52 -10.27
N ASN A 119 19.99 11.56 -10.74
CA ASN A 119 20.32 12.96 -10.51
C ASN A 119 19.27 13.73 -9.71
N THR A 120 18.28 13.04 -9.13
CA THR A 120 17.33 13.64 -8.20
C THR A 120 17.83 13.50 -6.77
N GLU A 121 17.64 14.52 -5.96
CA GLU A 121 18.15 14.59 -4.60
C GLU A 121 17.12 15.27 -3.71
N LEU A 122 17.11 14.89 -2.43
CA LEU A 122 16.37 15.64 -1.42
C LEU A 122 17.25 16.77 -0.91
N THR A 123 16.66 17.94 -0.77
CA THR A 123 17.23 19.10 -0.10
C THR A 123 16.49 19.35 1.22
N ALA A 124 17.06 20.21 2.05
CA ALA A 124 16.55 20.44 3.40
C ALA A 124 15.18 21.15 3.42
N ASP A 125 14.78 21.79 2.32
CA ASP A 125 13.49 22.47 2.17
C ASP A 125 12.40 21.59 1.53
N GLU A 126 12.70 20.34 1.14
CA GLU A 126 11.65 19.42 0.72
C GLU A 126 10.85 18.87 1.90
N HIS A 127 9.56 19.19 1.91
CA HIS A 127 8.59 18.42 2.68
C HIS A 127 8.55 16.98 2.18
N CYS A 128 8.86 16.07 3.09
CA CYS A 128 8.80 14.63 2.84
C CYS A 128 7.79 13.96 3.76
N MET A 129 7.36 12.76 3.39
CA MET A 129 6.39 11.99 4.17
C MET A 129 6.87 11.70 5.61
N GLY A 130 8.19 11.69 5.84
CA GLY A 130 8.77 11.55 7.17
C GLY A 130 8.35 12.67 8.12
N GLU A 131 8.17 13.90 7.63
CA GLU A 131 7.69 15.04 8.41
C GLU A 131 6.17 15.03 8.61
N ILE A 132 5.43 14.42 7.68
CA ILE A 132 3.97 14.33 7.75
C ILE A 132 3.54 13.33 8.82
N PHE A 133 4.33 12.29 9.05
CA PHE A 133 4.00 11.19 9.97
C PHE A 133 4.78 11.21 11.30
N SER A 134 5.62 12.22 11.52
CA SER A 134 6.34 12.47 12.79
C SER A 134 5.53 13.35 13.74
#